data_AF-A0A960A454-F1
#
_entry.id   AF-A0A960A454-F1
#
_cell.length_a   1.000
_cell.length_b   1.000
_cell.length_c   1.000
_cell.angle_alpha   90.00
_cell.angle_beta   90.00
_cell.angle_gamma   90.00
#
_symmetry.space_group_name_H-M   'P 1'
#
loop_
_entity.id
_entity.type
_entity.pdbx_description
1 polymer ?
#
loop_
_entity_poly.entity_id
_entity_poly.type
_entity_poly.pdbx_seq_one_letter_code
_entity_poly.pdbx_strand_id
1 'polypeptide(L)'
;MPSEDRGAAERGGVDELEGRLETEARAALESLYPHTNKELNQYVDILASRGMEWGLIGPREGGRLWQRHVANSLALVDVVGTGLDVADVGSGAGLPGLPLAIVRPDLRVTLI
;
A
#
# COMPACT_ATOMS: atom_id res chain seq x y z
N MET A 1 -43.31 5.25 1.59
CA MET A 1 -41.88 5.21 1.94
C MET A 1 -41.20 4.18 1.04
N PRO A 2 -40.48 4.56 -0.04
CA PRO A 2 -39.49 3.69 -0.66
C PRO A 2 -38.13 4.39 -0.69
N SER A 3 -37.28 4.13 0.30
CA SER A 3 -35.95 4.76 0.40
C SER A 3 -34.79 3.79 0.62
N GLU A 4 -35.03 2.47 0.58
CA GLU A 4 -34.00 1.47 0.90
C GLU A 4 -33.19 1.00 -0.32
N ASP A 5 -33.71 1.18 -1.55
CA ASP A 5 -33.13 0.56 -2.76
C ASP A 5 -32.02 1.40 -3.44
N ARG A 6 -31.91 2.70 -3.14
CA ARG A 6 -30.88 3.57 -3.75
C ARG A 6 -29.48 3.33 -3.20
N GLY A 7 -29.38 2.95 -1.92
CA GLY A 7 -28.09 2.80 -1.24
C GLY A 7 -27.30 1.55 -1.65
N ALA A 8 -27.95 0.51 -2.17
CA ALA A 8 -27.27 -0.70 -2.63
C ALA A 8 -26.59 -0.51 -3.99
N ALA A 9 -27.26 0.18 -4.92
CA ALA A 9 -26.73 0.50 -6.24
C ALA A 9 -25.54 1.48 -6.16
N GLU A 10 -25.61 2.50 -5.30
CA GLU A 10 -24.50 3.44 -5.08
C GLU A 10 -23.28 2.77 -4.45
N ARG A 11 -23.48 1.86 -3.47
CA ARG A 11 -22.37 1.09 -2.87
C ARG A 11 -21.67 0.19 -3.89
N GLY A 12 -22.42 -0.49 -4.75
CA GLY A 12 -21.85 -1.33 -5.80
C GLY A 12 -20.93 -0.56 -6.76
N GLY A 13 -21.31 0.67 -7.13
CA GLY A 13 -20.47 1.53 -7.97
C GLY A 13 -19.18 1.99 -7.29
N VAL A 14 -19.20 2.22 -5.97
CA VAL A 14 -18.01 2.60 -5.20
C VAL A 14 -17.03 1.42 -5.08
N ASP A 15 -17.53 0.22 -4.79
CA ASP A 15 -16.68 -0.98 -4.67
C ASP A 15 -16.01 -1.35 -6.01
N GLU A 16 -16.72 -1.17 -7.14
CA GLU A 16 -16.17 -1.41 -8.47
C GLU A 16 -15.09 -0.38 -8.83
N LEU A 17 -15.33 0.91 -8.55
CA LEU A 17 -14.32 1.96 -8.74
C LEU A 17 -13.08 1.68 -7.89
N GLU A 18 -13.28 1.22 -6.66
CA GLU A 18 -12.18 0.92 -5.75
C GLU A 18 -11.32 -0.25 -6.24
N GLY A 19 -11.94 -1.33 -6.70
CA GLY A 19 -11.22 -2.47 -7.29
C GLY A 19 -10.45 -2.08 -8.55
N ARG A 20 -10.99 -1.15 -9.35
CA ARG A 20 -10.28 -0.59 -10.52
C ARG A 20 -9.06 0.22 -10.11
N LEU A 21 -9.20 1.13 -9.15
CA LEU A 21 -8.10 1.96 -8.66
C LEU A 21 -6.99 1.12 -8.03
N GLU A 22 -7.33 0.07 -7.28
CA GLU A 22 -6.34 -0.87 -6.74
C GLU A 22 -5.53 -1.55 -7.85
N THR A 23 -6.22 -2.02 -8.91
CA THR A 23 -5.57 -2.66 -10.06
C THR A 23 -4.68 -1.69 -10.84
N GLU A 24 -5.18 -0.48 -11.09
CA GLU A 24 -4.44 0.58 -11.78
C GLU A 24 -3.21 1.02 -10.96
N ALA A 25 -3.34 1.20 -9.64
CA ALA A 25 -2.24 1.57 -8.75
C ALA A 25 -1.15 0.50 -8.75
N ARG A 26 -1.52 -0.78 -8.63
CA ARG A 26 -0.57 -1.90 -8.74
C ARG A 26 0.18 -1.86 -10.07
N ALA A 27 -0.54 -1.83 -11.18
CA ALA A 27 0.08 -1.85 -12.51
C ALA A 27 1.01 -0.64 -12.74
N ALA A 28 0.61 0.55 -12.28
CA ALA A 28 1.42 1.76 -12.37
C ALA A 28 2.72 1.62 -11.56
N LEU A 29 2.63 1.15 -10.31
CA LEU A 29 3.81 0.98 -9.45
C LEU A 29 4.74 -0.14 -9.92
N GLU A 30 4.20 -1.25 -10.42
CA GLU A 30 5.00 -2.31 -11.05
C GLU A 30 5.74 -1.81 -12.29
N SER A 31 5.13 -0.90 -13.06
CA SER A 31 5.77 -0.27 -14.21
C SER A 31 6.80 0.78 -13.83
N LEU A 32 6.58 1.53 -12.74
CA LEU A 32 7.51 2.56 -12.24
C LEU A 32 8.74 1.94 -11.58
N TYR A 33 8.57 0.81 -10.89
CA TYR A 33 9.63 0.12 -10.16
C TYR A 33 9.82 -1.33 -10.67
N PRO A 34 10.20 -1.52 -11.96
CA PRO A 34 10.22 -2.83 -12.59
C PRO A 34 11.26 -3.78 -11.98
N HIS A 35 12.30 -3.25 -11.35
CA HIS A 35 13.37 -4.05 -10.75
C HIS A 35 13.06 -4.54 -9.33
N THR A 36 12.07 -3.94 -8.67
CA THR A 36 11.71 -4.23 -7.28
C THR A 36 10.25 -4.65 -7.14
N ASN A 37 9.56 -4.85 -8.28
CA ASN A 37 8.14 -5.21 -8.30
C ASN A 37 7.87 -6.55 -7.58
N LYS A 38 8.81 -7.49 -7.66
CA LYS A 38 8.72 -8.80 -7.02
C LYS A 38 8.71 -8.65 -5.50
N GLU A 39 9.62 -7.87 -4.95
CA GLU A 39 9.74 -7.61 -3.52
C GLU A 39 8.53 -6.82 -3.01
N LEU A 40 8.05 -5.84 -3.76
CA LEU A 40 6.81 -5.11 -3.45
C LEU A 40 5.60 -6.05 -3.40
N ASN A 41 5.47 -6.95 -4.38
CA ASN A 41 4.39 -7.94 -4.40
C ASN A 41 4.47 -8.90 -3.19
N GLN A 42 5.66 -9.42 -2.88
CA GLN A 42 5.86 -10.28 -1.71
C GLN A 42 5.51 -9.58 -0.40
N TYR A 43 5.87 -8.29 -0.28
CA TYR A 43 5.48 -7.48 0.86
C TYR A 43 3.96 -7.34 0.97
N VAL A 44 3.27 -7.04 -0.13
CA VAL A 44 1.80 -6.95 -0.16
C VAL A 44 1.14 -8.29 0.18
N ASP A 45 1.68 -9.42 -0.29
CA ASP A 45 1.17 -10.76 0.06
C ASP A 45 1.28 -11.04 1.57
N ILE A 46 2.36 -10.58 2.21
CA ILE A 46 2.52 -10.67 3.67
C ILE A 46 1.48 -9.79 4.38
N LEU A 47 1.26 -8.56 3.92
CA LEU A 47 0.24 -7.66 4.48
C LEU A 47 -1.17 -8.24 4.35
N ALA A 48 -1.48 -8.80 3.17
CA ALA A 48 -2.76 -9.44 2.87
C ALA A 48 -2.97 -10.77 3.60
N SER A 49 -1.96 -11.29 4.29
CA SER A 49 -2.05 -12.52 5.08
C SER A 49 -1.80 -12.24 6.55
N ARG A 50 -0.53 -12.33 6.98
CA ARG A 50 -0.10 -12.12 8.36
C ARG A 50 -0.42 -10.72 8.86
N GLY A 51 -0.32 -9.71 8.00
CA GLY A 51 -0.69 -8.33 8.35
C GLY A 51 -2.14 -8.22 8.81
N MET A 52 -3.07 -8.90 8.14
CA MET A 52 -4.47 -8.96 8.57
C MET A 52 -4.67 -9.85 9.80
N GLU A 53 -4.04 -11.03 9.85
CA GLU A 53 -4.14 -11.97 10.98
C GLU A 53 -3.71 -11.34 12.31
N TRP A 54 -2.65 -10.53 12.28
CA TRP A 54 -2.10 -9.88 13.47
C TRP A 54 -2.69 -8.50 13.75
N GLY A 55 -3.68 -8.06 12.95
CA GLY A 55 -4.34 -6.77 13.12
C GLY A 55 -3.48 -5.56 12.76
N LEU A 56 -2.38 -5.76 12.01
CA LEU A 56 -1.54 -4.68 11.48
C LEU A 56 -2.22 -3.95 10.32
N ILE A 57 -3.08 -4.67 9.59
CA ILE A 57 -3.90 -4.17 8.49
C ILE A 57 -5.36 -4.45 8.83
N GLY A 58 -6.22 -3.44 8.69
CA GLY A 58 -7.63 -3.57 8.97
C GLY A 58 -8.35 -4.49 7.97
N PRO A 59 -9.41 -5.19 8.36
CA PRO A 59 -10.12 -6.13 7.48
C PRO A 59 -10.76 -5.48 6.24
N ARG A 60 -10.94 -4.16 6.24
CA ARG A 60 -11.46 -3.39 5.09
C ARG A 60 -10.35 -2.90 4.15
N GLU A 61 -9.09 -3.04 4.56
CA GLU A 61 -7.92 -2.55 3.82
C GLU A 61 -7.37 -3.57 2.83
N GLY A 62 -7.70 -4.86 2.99
CA GLY A 62 -7.11 -5.95 2.18
C GLY A 62 -7.33 -5.82 0.67
N GLY A 63 -8.41 -5.17 0.23
CA GLY A 63 -8.70 -4.92 -1.19
C GLY A 63 -8.15 -3.61 -1.74
N ARG A 64 -7.40 -2.84 -0.93
CA ARG A 64 -6.93 -1.48 -1.26
C ARG A 64 -5.48 -1.24 -0.85
N LEU A 65 -4.68 -2.31 -0.76
CA LEU A 65 -3.31 -2.26 -0.24
C LEU A 65 -2.38 -1.45 -1.13
N TRP A 66 -2.46 -1.64 -2.45
CA TRP A 66 -1.63 -0.93 -3.40
C TRP A 66 -1.95 0.56 -3.43
N GLN A 67 -3.22 0.91 -3.64
CA GLN A 67 -3.62 2.31 -3.80
C GLN A 67 -3.49 3.11 -2.50
N ARG A 68 -3.73 2.50 -1.34
CA ARG A 68 -3.81 3.24 -0.06
C ARG A 68 -2.55 3.16 0.78
N HIS A 69 -1.86 2.03 0.78
CA HIS A 69 -0.70 1.81 1.64
C HIS A 69 0.61 1.89 0.86
N VAL A 70 0.76 1.13 -0.23
CA VAL A 70 2.00 1.13 -1.00
C VAL A 70 2.22 2.46 -1.70
N ALA A 71 1.23 2.96 -2.47
CA ALA A 71 1.35 4.23 -3.19
C ALA A 71 1.61 5.41 -2.24
N ASN A 72 0.91 5.47 -1.11
CA ASN A 72 1.12 6.52 -0.11
C ASN A 72 2.51 6.44 0.53
N SER A 73 3.04 5.23 0.75
CA SER A 73 4.40 5.05 1.29
C SER A 73 5.47 5.49 0.30
N LEU A 74 5.26 5.20 -0.98
CA LEU A 74 6.18 5.56 -2.07
C LEU A 74 6.10 7.02 -2.51
N ALA A 75 5.10 7.78 -2.05
CA ALA A 75 5.06 9.23 -2.24
C ALA A 75 6.29 9.95 -1.61
N LEU A 76 7.00 9.28 -0.69
CA LEU A 76 8.20 9.81 -0.06
C LEU A 76 9.48 9.66 -0.90
N VAL A 77 9.46 8.87 -1.98
CA VAL A 77 10.68 8.48 -2.72
C VAL A 77 11.46 9.69 -3.25
N ASP A 78 10.78 10.72 -3.74
CA ASP A 78 11.40 11.89 -4.37
C ASP A 78 11.76 13.00 -3.37
N VAL A 79 11.23 12.95 -2.14
CA VAL A 79 11.50 13.98 -1.11
C VAL A 79 12.62 13.58 -0.17
N VAL A 80 12.92 12.28 -0.05
CA VAL A 80 14.02 11.77 0.79
C VAL A 80 15.33 11.85 0.02
N GLY A 81 16.31 12.53 0.60
CA GLY A 81 17.65 12.69 0.02
C GLY A 81 18.38 11.35 -0.22
N THR A 82 19.49 11.40 -0.95
CA THR A 82 20.28 10.21 -1.33
C THR A 82 21.19 9.74 -0.20
N GLY A 83 21.27 8.43 0.01
CA GLY A 83 22.26 7.81 0.91
C GLY A 83 22.08 8.13 2.39
N LEU A 84 20.85 8.41 2.82
CA LEU A 84 20.55 8.81 4.19
C LEU A 84 20.23 7.61 5.09
N ASP A 85 20.51 7.79 6.37
CA ASP A 85 19.94 6.96 7.44
C ASP A 85 18.54 7.48 7.77
N VAL A 86 17.53 6.62 7.68
CA VAL A 86 16.12 6.96 7.89
C VAL A 86 15.58 6.15 9.06
N ALA A 87 14.94 6.83 10.03
CA ALA A 87 14.22 6.17 11.11
C ALA A 87 12.71 6.28 10.86
N ASP A 88 12.03 5.14 10.77
CA ASP A 88 10.58 5.03 10.65
C ASP A 88 9.99 4.65 12.01
N VAL A 89 9.41 5.65 12.70
CA VAL A 89 8.93 5.53 14.08
C VAL A 89 7.45 5.17 14.09
N GLY A 90 7.10 4.07 14.75
CA GLY A 90 5.73 3.55 14.77
C GLY A 90 5.39 2.81 13.47
N SER A 91 6.39 2.22 12.84
CA SER A 91 6.31 1.60 11.51
C SER A 91 5.24 0.48 11.41
N GLY A 92 4.87 -0.15 12.53
CA GLY A 92 3.76 -1.11 12.60
C GLY A 92 3.90 -2.26 11.60
N ALA A 93 3.14 -2.22 10.51
CA ALA A 93 3.25 -3.15 9.38
C ALA A 93 4.51 -2.94 8.51
N GLY A 94 5.43 -2.08 8.95
CA GLY A 94 6.60 -1.61 8.20
C GLY A 94 6.28 -0.48 7.21
N LEU A 95 5.23 0.32 7.44
CA LEU A 95 4.85 1.42 6.56
C LEU A 95 5.25 2.78 7.19
N PRO A 96 5.86 3.70 6.42
CA PRO A 96 6.25 3.60 5.02
C PRO A 96 7.64 2.95 4.79
N GLY A 97 8.37 2.57 5.84
CA GLY A 97 9.78 2.23 5.80
C GLY A 97 10.16 1.05 4.89
N LEU A 98 9.40 -0.04 4.88
CA LEU A 98 9.68 -1.21 4.03
C LEU A 98 9.46 -0.91 2.54
N PRO A 99 8.30 -0.37 2.09
CA PRO A 99 8.16 0.05 0.69
C PRO A 99 9.28 0.99 0.24
N LEU A 100 9.63 1.97 1.08
CA LEU A 100 10.70 2.92 0.78
C LEU A 100 12.05 2.22 0.65
N ALA A 101 12.42 1.35 1.59
CA ALA A 101 13.67 0.59 1.56
C ALA A 101 13.77 -0.33 0.33
N ILE A 102 12.65 -0.92 -0.10
CA ILE A 102 12.60 -1.79 -1.28
C ILE A 102 12.99 -1.00 -2.54
N VAL A 103 12.42 0.19 -2.75
CA VAL A 103 12.66 0.98 -3.97
C VAL A 103 13.86 1.92 -3.89
N ARG A 104 14.37 2.20 -2.69
CA ARG A 104 15.54 3.05 -2.43
C ARG A 104 16.61 2.27 -1.64
N PRO A 105 17.32 1.33 -2.29
CA PRO A 105 18.34 0.51 -1.64
C PRO A 105 19.57 1.31 -1.19
N ASP A 106 19.68 2.59 -1.57
CA ASP A 106 20.70 3.51 -1.07
C ASP A 106 20.43 3.99 0.36
N LEU A 107 19.19 3.88 0.84
CA LEU A 107 18.81 4.30 2.18
C LEU A 107 19.07 3.20 3.20
N ARG A 108 19.53 3.58 4.39
CA ARG A 108 19.54 2.71 5.56
C ARG A 108 18.30 2.99 6.39
N VAL A 109 17.27 2.18 6.19
CA VAL A 109 16.00 2.34 6.91
C VAL A 109 16.01 1.51 8.20
N THR A 110 15.78 2.16 9.33
CA THR A 110 15.59 1.55 10.64
C THR A 110 14.13 1.68 11.05
N LEU A 111 13.48 0.56 11.36
CA LEU A 111 12.10 0.51 11.81
C LEU A 111 12.08 0.47 13.35
N ILE A 112 11.37 1.42 13.98
CA ILE A 112 11.32 1.61 15.45
C ILE A 112 9.88 1.49 15.95
#